data_AF-A0A250IA41-F1
#
_entry.id   AF-A0A250IA41-F1
#
_cell.length_a   1.000
_cell.length_b   1.000
_cell.length_c   1.000
_cell.angle_alpha   90.00
_cell.angle_beta   90.00
_cell.angle_gamma   90.00
#
_symmetry.space_group_name_H-M   'P 1'
#
loop_
_entity.id
_entity.type
_entity.pdbx_description
1 polymer ?
#
loop_
_entity_poly.entity_id
_entity_poly.type
_entity_poly.pdbx_seq_one_letter_code
_entity_poly.pdbx_strand_id
1 'polypeptide(L)' 'MKGRTRVCKKHIRQAGWSITNEGQREKGYHLELHGPRGERMKVDAASESLAYRHAERQVSGAEPGTALWAARA' A
#
# COMPACT_ATOMS: atom_id res chain seq x y z
N MET A 1 -7.38 1.59 -17.94
CA MET A 1 -7.46 0.60 -16.84
C MET A 1 -7.78 1.26 -15.48
N LYS A 2 -8.92 1.98 -15.34
CA LYS A 2 -9.29 2.73 -14.10
C LYS A 2 -10.02 1.90 -13.03
N GLY A 3 -10.55 0.73 -13.38
CA GLY A 3 -11.36 -0.09 -12.46
C GLY A 3 -10.53 -0.76 -11.35
N ARG A 4 -9.31 -1.20 -11.66
CA ARG A 4 -8.50 -2.02 -10.76
C ARG A 4 -7.94 -1.23 -9.57
N THR A 5 -7.53 0.01 -9.78
CA THR A 5 -7.10 0.92 -8.70
C THR A 5 -8.24 1.24 -7.74
N ARG A 6 -9.47 1.45 -8.25
CA ARG A 6 -10.65 1.66 -7.39
C ARG A 6 -10.93 0.47 -6.48
N VAL A 7 -10.79 -0.75 -7.01
CA VAL A 7 -10.95 -1.97 -6.20
C VAL A 7 -9.88 -2.04 -5.11
N CYS A 8 -8.61 -1.76 -5.43
CA CYS A 8 -7.52 -1.75 -4.45
C CYS A 8 -7.77 -0.72 -3.34
N LYS A 9 -8.13 0.53 -3.70
CA LYS A 9 -8.49 1.57 -2.72
C LYS A 9 -9.65 1.13 -1.83
N LYS A 10 -10.65 0.42 -2.38
CA LYS A 10 -11.78 -0.11 -1.62
C LYS A 10 -11.35 -1.18 -0.62
N HIS A 11 -10.55 -2.17 -1.04
CA HIS A 11 -10.06 -3.23 -0.16
C HIS A 11 -9.20 -2.69 0.98
N ILE A 12 -8.30 -1.75 0.67
CA ILE A 12 -7.45 -1.07 1.66
C ILE A 12 -8.32 -0.41 2.75
N ARG A 13 -9.36 0.34 2.35
CA ARG A 13 -10.30 0.96 3.30
C ARG A 13 -11.10 -0.06 4.09
N GLN A 14 -11.53 -1.17 3.45
CA GLN A 14 -12.29 -2.24 4.12
C GLN A 14 -11.47 -2.96 5.19
N ALA A 15 -10.17 -3.09 4.99
CA ALA A 15 -9.24 -3.60 6.00
C ALA A 15 -8.90 -2.59 7.10
N GLY A 16 -9.50 -1.39 7.08
CA GLY A 16 -9.27 -0.34 8.08
C GLY A 16 -8.02 0.50 7.83
N TRP A 17 -7.38 0.38 6.66
CA TRP A 17 -6.20 1.17 6.31
C TRP A 17 -6.62 2.47 5.60
N SER A 18 -5.96 3.56 5.96
CA SER A 18 -6.18 4.90 5.41
C SER A 18 -4.96 5.34 4.62
N ILE A 19 -5.16 5.90 3.43
CA ILE A 19 -4.08 6.49 2.63
C ILE A 19 -3.77 7.87 3.19
N THR A 20 -2.59 8.04 3.77
CA THR A 20 -2.16 9.32 4.37
C THR A 20 -1.33 10.17 3.44
N ASN A 21 -0.62 9.54 2.49
CA ASN A 21 0.19 10.25 1.52
C ASN A 21 0.23 9.45 0.22
N GLU A 22 0.02 10.09 -0.92
CA GLU A 22 0.18 9.47 -2.24
C GLU A 22 0.83 10.49 -3.18
N GLY A 23 1.92 10.10 -3.85
CA GLY A 23 2.71 11.05 -4.64
C GLY A 23 3.58 10.38 -5.70
N GLN A 24 3.64 11.02 -6.87
CA GLN A 24 4.57 10.63 -7.92
C GLN A 24 5.97 11.18 -7.58
N ARG A 25 6.97 10.29 -7.57
CA ARG A 25 8.39 10.63 -7.43
C ARG A 25 9.07 10.49 -8.79
N GLU A 26 10.24 11.13 -8.97
CA GLU A 26 11.02 11.06 -10.21
C GLU A 26 11.30 9.61 -10.68
N LYS A 27 11.35 8.65 -9.75
CA LYS A 27 11.57 7.21 -10.03
C LYS A 27 10.40 6.30 -9.65
N GLY A 28 9.16 6.81 -9.67
CA GLY A 28 7.99 5.96 -9.48
C GLY A 28 6.84 6.64 -8.72
N TYR A 29 6.11 5.84 -7.96
CA TYR A 29 4.94 6.26 -7.20
C TYR A 29 5.08 5.76 -5.77
N HIS A 30 4.91 6.69 -4.84
CA HIS A 30 4.98 6.46 -3.40
C HIS A 30 3.58 6.52 -2.80
N LEU A 31 3.28 5.56 -1.91
CA LEU A 31 2.02 5.45 -1.20
C LEU A 31 2.30 5.15 0.27
N GLU A 32 1.84 6.02 1.17
CA GLU A 32 1.86 5.82 2.62
C GLU A 32 0.45 5.55 3.14
N LEU A 33 0.33 4.51 3.93
CA LEU A 33 -0.91 4.05 4.54
C LEU A 33 -0.76 3.98 6.05
N HIS A 34 -1.84 4.27 6.77
CA HIS A 34 -1.96 4.09 8.22
C HIS A 34 -3.00 3.01 8.51
N GLY A 35 -2.60 2.01 9.29
CA GLY A 35 -3.47 0.93 9.75
C GLY A 35 -4.29 1.34 10.98
N PRO A 36 -5.36 0.59 11.27
CA PRO A 36 -6.29 0.92 12.35
C PRO A 36 -5.68 0.78 13.76
N ARG A 37 -4.51 0.13 13.88
CA ARG A 37 -3.77 -0.06 15.14
C ARG A 37 -2.57 0.88 15.30
N GLY A 38 -2.49 1.93 14.48
CA GLY A 38 -1.35 2.86 14.45
C GLY A 38 -0.16 2.37 13.62
N GLU A 39 -0.37 1.31 12.83
CA GLU A 39 0.62 0.77 11.90
C GLU A 39 0.86 1.75 10.75
N ARG A 40 2.09 1.81 10.24
CA ARG A 40 2.42 2.64 9.07
C ARG A 40 3.05 1.76 8.01
N MET A 41 2.57 1.88 6.78
CA MET A 41 3.05 1.12 5.65
C MET A 41 3.42 2.07 4.52
N LYS A 42 4.61 1.87 3.95
CA LYS A 42 5.10 2.64 2.82
C LYS A 42 5.32 1.72 1.65
N VAL A 43 4.85 2.13 0.49
CA VAL A 43 4.92 1.37 -0.74
C VAL A 43 5.48 2.25 -1.83
N ASP A 44 6.63 1.87 -2.35
CA ASP A 44 7.25 2.48 -3.53
C ASP A 44 7.13 1.50 -4.69
N ALA A 45 6.59 1.98 -5.81
CA ALA A 45 6.46 1.15 -7.01
C ALA A 45 6.74 1.98 -8.27
N ALA A 46 7.03 1.31 -9.39
CA ALA A 46 7.29 1.99 -10.66
C ALA A 46 6.07 2.77 -11.22
N SER A 47 4.84 2.50 -10.72
CA SER A 47 3.62 3.15 -11.19
C SER A 47 2.52 3.12 -10.12
N GLU A 48 1.58 4.07 -10.20
CA GLU A 48 0.42 4.18 -9.29
C GLU A 48 -0.32 2.85 -9.13
N SER A 49 -0.67 2.20 -10.25
CA SER A 49 -1.42 0.95 -10.23
C SER A 49 -0.68 -0.19 -9.52
N LEU A 50 0.65 -0.21 -9.59
CA LEU A 50 1.47 -1.18 -8.88
C LEU A 50 1.54 -0.85 -7.39
N ALA A 51 1.70 0.43 -7.03
CA ALA A 51 1.71 0.85 -5.62
C ALA A 51 0.42 0.44 -4.90
N TYR A 52 -0.74 0.68 -5.52
CA TYR A 52 -2.03 0.25 -4.97
C TYR A 52 -2.18 -1.27 -4.88
N ARG A 53 -1.65 -2.02 -5.85
CA ARG A 53 -1.68 -3.49 -5.82
C ARG A 53 -0.76 -4.06 -4.74
N HIS A 54 0.41 -3.48 -4.53
CA HIS A 54 1.32 -3.89 -3.47
C HIS A 54 0.76 -3.56 -2.09
N ALA A 55 0.19 -2.35 -1.94
CA ALA A 55 -0.52 -1.96 -0.73
C ALA A 55 -1.68 -2.90 -0.41
N GLU A 56 -2.55 -3.17 -1.39
CA GLU A 56 -3.69 -4.06 -1.19
C GLU A 56 -3.26 -5.49 -0.83
N ARG A 57 -2.20 -6.01 -1.44
CA ARG A 57 -1.64 -7.32 -1.05
C ARG A 57 -1.11 -7.35 0.37
N GLN A 58 -0.37 -6.32 0.79
CA GLN A 58 0.15 -6.24 2.16
C GLN A 58 -0.98 -6.10 3.19
N VAL A 59 -1.99 -5.29 2.87
CA VAL A 59 -3.15 -5.06 3.72
C VAL A 59 -4.07 -6.28 3.82
N SER A 60 -4.24 -7.02 2.72
CA SER A 60 -5.06 -8.25 2.69
C SER A 60 -4.35 -9.48 3.28
N GLY A 61 -3.08 -9.38 3.67
CA GLY A 61 -2.30 -10.49 4.24
C GLY A 61 -2.06 -11.65 3.27
N ALA A 62 -2.19 -11.41 1.95
CA ALA A 62 -2.15 -12.47 0.93
C ALA A 62 -0.73 -12.95 0.57
N GLU A 63 0.31 -12.45 1.24
CA GLU A 63 1.63 -13.11 1.27
C GLU A 63 2.07 -13.28 2.73
N PRO A 64 2.01 -14.51 3.30
CA PRO A 64 2.64 -14.83 4.58
C PRO A 64 4.18 -14.87 4.50
N GLY A 65 4.81 -14.08 3.62
CA GLY A 65 6.25 -14.12 3.35
C GLY A 65 6.95 -12.75 3.24
N THR A 66 6.24 -11.62 3.29
CA THR A 66 6.86 -10.28 3.16
C THR A 66 6.48 -9.34 4.30
N ALA A 67 6.08 -9.88 5.45
CA ALA A 67 6.07 -9.15 6.72
C ALA A 67 7.45 -9.22 7.38
N LEU A 68 8.49 -8.81 6.65
CA LEU A 68 9.81 -8.54 7.22
C LEU A 68 10.33 -7.27 6.55
N TRP A 69 11.19 -6.53 7.26
CA TRP A 69 11.87 -5.30 6.81
C TRP A 69 11.13 -3.97 7.03
N ALA A 70 10.91 -3.64 8.31
CA ALA A 70 11.27 -2.33 8.85
C ALA A 70 11.41 -2.35 10.37
N ALA A 71 12.26 -3.23 10.91
CA ALA A 71 12.77 -3.06 12.26
C ALA A 71 14.22 -3.56 12.35
N ARG A 72 15.13 -2.57 12.33
CA ARG A 72 16.36 -2.52 13.14
C ARG A 72 17.54 -3.43 12.77
N ALA A 73 18.55 -2.82 12.13
CA ALA A 73 19.96 -2.85 12.55
C ALA A 73 20.69 -1.66 11.89
#